data_AF-A0A093VMY4-F1
#
_entry.id   AF-A0A093VMY4-F1
#
_cell.length_a   1.000
_cell.length_b   1.000
_cell.length_c   1.000
_cell.angle_alpha   90.00
_cell.angle_beta   90.00
_cell.angle_gamma   90.00
#
_symmetry.space_group_name_H-M   'P 1'
#
loop_
_entity.id
_entity.type
_entity.pdbx_description
1 polymer ?
#
loop_
_entity_poly.entity_id
_entity_poly.type
_entity_poly.pdbx_seq_one_letter_code
_entity_poly.pdbx_strand_id
1 'polypeptide(L)'
;MAASRLRLSGRPVTIQWVPGHNGIEGNEQADQAAKRAASKPARPGFEGLSLAYVRRACTEARRAAVENWARENAVQGAYRRGRAYKMPRGWGLDRIAAKAPKRVASRYYQLKTGHAPIGTYLHRIKARDSPECRACGELRETVSHILFECRGRRGPRRILYKGLADAGVPLPTAAEDAPEARLFSEPKATTALLQFVASANLFRDKEQAAREAELGDHWGWEALRDWEDTGVG
;
A
#
# COMPACT_ATOMS: atom_id res chain seq x y z
N MET A 1 -12.46 38.91 10.38
CA MET A 1 -12.89 40.07 9.55
C MET A 1 -14.36 40.47 9.75
N ALA A 2 -15.35 39.56 9.81
CA ALA A 2 -16.76 39.94 9.99
C ALA A 2 -17.12 40.42 11.42
N ALA A 3 -16.71 39.68 12.47
CA ALA A 3 -16.99 40.04 13.86
C ALA A 3 -16.35 41.38 14.29
N SER A 4 -15.15 41.67 13.78
CA SER A 4 -14.46 42.95 14.02
C SER A 4 -15.20 44.14 13.39
N ARG A 5 -15.78 43.98 12.19
CA ARG A 5 -16.60 45.02 11.54
C ARG A 5 -17.92 45.27 12.28
N LEU A 6 -18.52 44.23 12.86
CA LEU A 6 -19.75 44.34 13.65
C LEU A 6 -19.51 45.00 15.01
N ARG A 7 -18.34 44.77 15.63
CA ARG A 7 -17.91 45.51 16.81
C ARG A 7 -17.65 46.98 16.51
N LEU A 8 -17.01 47.28 15.38
CA LEU A 8 -16.75 48.67 14.94
C LEU A 8 -18.03 49.46 14.62
N SER A 9 -19.14 48.79 14.30
CA SER A 9 -20.44 49.42 14.09
C SER A 9 -21.29 49.53 15.37
N GLY A 10 -20.71 49.31 16.55
CA GLY A 10 -21.38 49.47 17.84
C GLY A 10 -22.41 48.39 18.16
N ARG A 11 -22.45 47.28 17.42
CA ARG A 11 -23.39 46.18 17.68
C ARG A 11 -22.79 45.19 18.67
N PRO A 12 -23.55 44.74 19.68
CA PRO A 12 -23.09 43.66 20.56
C PRO A 12 -22.94 42.36 19.75
N VAL A 13 -21.80 41.69 19.91
CA VAL A 13 -21.46 40.46 19.19
C VAL A 13 -21.27 39.32 20.19
N THR A 14 -22.06 38.26 20.05
CA THR A 14 -21.91 37.01 20.79
C THR A 14 -21.38 35.92 19.84
N ILE A 15 -20.35 35.19 20.27
CA ILE A 15 -19.79 34.06 19.52
C ILE A 15 -20.05 32.80 20.34
N GLN A 16 -20.73 31.82 19.74
CA GLN A 16 -20.99 30.53 20.35
C GLN A 16 -20.53 29.42 19.41
N TRP A 17 -20.01 28.35 19.99
CA TRP A 17 -19.68 27.14 19.26
C TRP A 17 -20.92 26.28 19.05
N VAL A 18 -21.00 25.62 17.89
CA VAL A 18 -22.12 24.76 17.52
C VAL A 18 -21.55 23.46 16.93
N PRO A 19 -22.08 22.27 17.29
CA PRO A 19 -21.61 21.01 16.73
C PRO A 19 -21.89 20.92 15.22
N GLY A 20 -20.90 20.42 14.48
CA GLY A 20 -21.01 20.15 13.04
C GLY A 20 -21.88 18.92 12.76
N HIS A 21 -22.57 18.92 11.60
CA HIS A 21 -23.32 17.75 11.07
C HIS A 21 -24.35 17.14 12.03
N ASN A 22 -25.04 17.97 12.82
CA ASN A 22 -26.03 17.56 13.80
C ASN A 22 -27.46 18.07 13.49
N GLY A 23 -27.79 18.38 12.23
CA GLY A 23 -29.15 18.80 11.86
C GLY A 23 -29.50 20.26 12.19
N ILE A 24 -28.53 21.07 12.64
CA ILE A 24 -28.78 22.47 12.99
C ILE A 24 -28.84 23.29 11.70
N GLU A 25 -30.05 23.63 11.30
CA GLU A 25 -30.36 24.23 9.99
C GLU A 25 -29.44 25.41 9.63
N GLY A 26 -29.22 26.38 10.54
CA GLY A 26 -28.35 27.52 10.26
C GLY A 26 -26.87 27.15 10.05
N ASN A 27 -26.37 26.14 10.76
CA ASN A 27 -25.00 25.65 10.59
C ASN A 27 -24.86 24.85 9.29
N GLU A 28 -25.88 24.06 8.94
CA GLU A 28 -25.91 23.30 7.70
C GLU A 28 -26.00 24.20 6.47
N GLN A 29 -26.81 25.26 6.52
CA GLN A 29 -26.87 26.26 5.46
C GLN A 29 -25.53 26.98 5.30
N ALA A 30 -24.87 27.34 6.41
CA ALA A 30 -23.53 27.93 6.37
C ALA A 30 -22.48 26.99 5.78
N ASP A 31 -22.47 25.72 6.18
CA ASP A 31 -21.58 24.68 5.63
C ASP A 31 -21.83 24.44 4.13
N GLN A 32 -23.10 24.37 3.71
CA GLN A 32 -23.45 24.27 2.30
C GLN A 32 -22.99 25.49 1.50
N ALA A 33 -23.15 26.70 2.02
CA ALA A 33 -22.68 27.92 1.37
C ALA A 33 -21.15 27.93 1.23
N ALA A 34 -20.44 27.53 2.28
CA ALA A 34 -18.98 27.39 2.27
C ALA A 34 -18.52 26.35 1.24
N LYS A 35 -19.15 25.17 1.20
CA LYS A 35 -18.88 24.13 0.19
C LYS A 35 -19.12 24.62 -1.23
N ARG A 36 -20.23 25.31 -1.50
CA ARG A 36 -20.52 25.89 -2.82
C ARG A 36 -19.47 26.92 -3.23
N ALA A 37 -18.99 27.74 -2.30
CA ALA A 37 -17.91 28.69 -2.56
C ALA A 37 -16.57 27.99 -2.84
N ALA A 38 -16.25 26.94 -2.08
CA ALA A 38 -15.01 26.17 -2.22
C ALA A 38 -14.95 25.33 -3.51
N SER A 39 -16.10 25.01 -4.12
CA SER A 39 -16.17 24.30 -5.41
C SER A 39 -16.02 25.22 -6.63
N LYS A 40 -16.01 26.54 -6.45
CA LYS A 40 -15.76 27.46 -7.58
C LYS A 40 -14.27 27.43 -7.95
N PRO A 41 -13.94 27.45 -9.25
CA PRO A 41 -12.54 27.56 -9.67
C PRO A 41 -11.94 28.84 -9.09
N ALA A 42 -10.66 28.75 -8.71
CA ALA A 42 -9.93 29.92 -8.26
C ALA A 42 -9.96 31.00 -9.33
N ARG A 43 -10.04 32.27 -8.91
CA ARG A 43 -9.83 33.39 -9.81
C ARG A 43 -8.39 33.32 -10.35
N PRO A 44 -8.12 33.81 -11.57
CA PRO A 44 -6.75 33.92 -12.08
C PRO A 44 -5.91 34.76 -11.10
N GLY A 45 -4.82 34.18 -10.59
CA GLY A 45 -3.91 34.80 -9.62
C GLY A 45 -3.72 33.98 -8.34
N PHE A 46 -2.59 34.21 -7.66
CA PHE A 46 -2.28 33.58 -6.36
C PHE A 46 -2.93 34.31 -5.17
N GLU A 47 -3.38 35.54 -5.37
CA GLU A 47 -3.98 36.36 -4.32
C GLU A 47 -5.34 35.81 -3.89
N GLY A 48 -5.41 35.33 -2.65
CA GLY A 48 -6.63 34.79 -2.04
C GLY A 48 -6.79 33.27 -2.12
N LEU A 49 -5.77 32.53 -2.59
CA LEU A 49 -5.75 31.08 -2.49
C LEU A 49 -5.51 30.63 -1.05
N SER A 50 -6.42 29.81 -0.51
CA SER A 50 -6.20 29.19 0.80
C SER A 50 -5.24 28.00 0.69
N LEU A 51 -4.45 27.76 1.74
CA LEU A 51 -3.60 26.55 1.82
C LEU A 51 -4.40 25.25 1.67
N ALA A 52 -5.64 25.24 2.17
CA ALA A 52 -6.56 24.12 2.03
C ALA A 52 -6.91 23.83 0.56
N TYR A 53 -7.12 24.88 -0.26
CA TYR A 53 -7.36 24.75 -1.69
C TYR A 53 -6.16 24.14 -2.41
N VAL A 54 -4.94 24.63 -2.12
CA VAL A 54 -3.71 24.11 -2.74
C VAL A 54 -3.49 22.64 -2.38
N ARG A 55 -3.62 22.26 -1.09
CA ARG A 55 -3.49 20.86 -0.65
C ARG A 55 -4.52 19.95 -1.31
N ARG A 56 -5.75 20.43 -1.47
CA ARG A 56 -6.81 19.71 -2.17
C ARG A 56 -6.46 19.52 -3.65
N ALA A 57 -6.04 20.57 -4.34
CA ALA A 57 -5.64 20.51 -5.74
C ALA A 57 -4.48 19.53 -5.98
N CYS A 58 -3.45 19.55 -5.12
CA CYS A 58 -2.36 18.57 -5.17
C CYS A 58 -2.85 17.13 -4.94
N THR A 59 -3.79 16.94 -4.00
CA THR A 59 -4.38 15.62 -3.71
C THR A 59 -5.19 15.10 -4.90
N GLU A 60 -6.00 15.97 -5.51
CA GLU A 60 -6.81 15.65 -6.69
C GLU A 60 -5.90 15.36 -7.91
N ALA A 61 -4.87 16.18 -8.14
CA ALA A 61 -3.88 15.94 -9.20
C ALA A 61 -3.14 14.62 -9.01
N ARG A 62 -2.71 14.29 -7.78
CA ARG A 62 -2.07 13.01 -7.45
C ARG A 62 -3.01 11.84 -7.69
N ARG A 63 -4.28 11.94 -7.29
CA ARG A 63 -5.28 10.90 -7.54
C ARG A 63 -5.49 10.69 -9.04
N ALA A 64 -5.65 11.77 -9.81
CA ALA A 64 -5.80 11.71 -11.26
C ALA A 64 -4.56 11.09 -11.93
N ALA A 65 -3.35 11.45 -11.51
CA ALA A 65 -2.12 10.87 -12.03
C ALA A 65 -2.03 9.35 -11.75
N VAL A 66 -2.39 8.91 -10.53
CA VAL A 66 -2.44 7.50 -10.17
C VAL A 66 -3.49 6.75 -10.99
N GLU A 67 -4.68 7.33 -11.18
CA GLU A 67 -5.75 6.74 -11.99
C GLU A 67 -5.37 6.64 -13.47
N ASN A 68 -4.74 7.67 -14.03
CA ASN A 68 -4.26 7.67 -15.41
C ASN A 68 -3.15 6.65 -15.61
N TRP A 69 -2.15 6.64 -14.72
CA TRP A 69 -1.11 5.61 -14.70
C TRP A 69 -1.73 4.21 -14.61
N ALA A 70 -2.70 3.99 -13.71
CA ALA A 70 -3.36 2.71 -13.57
C ALA A 70 -4.14 2.31 -14.82
N ARG A 71 -4.80 3.27 -15.49
CA ARG A 71 -5.55 3.05 -16.75
C ARG A 71 -4.62 2.67 -17.90
N GLU A 72 -3.58 3.46 -18.11
CA GLU A 72 -2.55 3.22 -19.14
C GLU A 72 -1.86 1.87 -18.93
N ASN A 73 -1.46 1.56 -17.69
CA ASN A 73 -0.76 0.32 -17.36
C ASN A 73 -1.71 -0.89 -17.24
N ALA A 74 -3.00 -0.69 -17.01
CA ALA A 74 -3.99 -1.75 -17.11
C ALA A 74 -4.27 -2.12 -18.58
N VAL A 75 -4.31 -1.15 -19.49
CA VAL A 75 -4.61 -1.38 -20.90
C VAL A 75 -3.37 -1.86 -21.67
N GLN A 76 -2.18 -1.33 -21.40
CA GLN A 76 -1.00 -1.61 -22.22
C GLN A 76 -0.22 -2.89 -21.91
N GLY A 77 -0.54 -3.64 -20.85
CA GLY A 77 -0.02 -5.01 -20.61
C GLY A 77 1.51 -5.17 -20.45
N ALA A 78 2.31 -4.15 -20.76
CA ALA A 78 3.77 -4.21 -20.83
C ALA A 78 4.40 -4.44 -19.45
N TYR A 79 3.84 -3.85 -18.40
CA TYR A 79 4.31 -4.05 -17.02
C TYR A 79 3.70 -5.28 -16.32
N ARG A 80 2.79 -5.99 -17.01
CA ARG A 80 2.12 -7.21 -16.50
C ARG A 80 2.73 -8.51 -17.02
N ARG A 81 3.70 -8.45 -17.93
CA ARG A 81 4.46 -9.63 -18.38
C ARG A 81 5.32 -10.13 -17.22
N GLY A 82 4.89 -11.22 -16.57
CA GLY A 82 5.59 -11.86 -15.46
C GLY A 82 4.98 -11.64 -14.06
N ARG A 83 3.77 -11.05 -13.95
CA ARG A 83 3.03 -11.01 -12.68
C ARG A 83 1.90 -12.05 -12.73
N ALA A 84 2.04 -13.12 -11.95
CA ALA A 84 1.03 -14.17 -11.84
C ALA A 84 -0.26 -13.62 -11.18
N TYR A 85 -0.14 -12.74 -10.18
CA TYR A 85 -1.27 -12.20 -9.43
C TYR A 85 -1.85 -10.93 -10.06
N LYS A 86 -3.18 -10.92 -10.25
CA LYS A 86 -3.97 -9.76 -10.65
C LYS A 86 -4.79 -9.29 -9.44
N MET A 87 -4.55 -8.07 -8.96
CA MET A 87 -5.35 -7.47 -7.89
C MET A 87 -6.81 -7.33 -8.36
N PRO A 88 -7.79 -7.95 -7.66
CA PRO A 88 -9.21 -7.77 -7.97
C PRO A 88 -9.67 -6.33 -7.76
N ARG A 89 -10.69 -5.89 -8.51
CA ARG A 89 -11.40 -4.64 -8.20
C ARG A 89 -12.14 -4.82 -6.88
N GLY A 90 -12.09 -3.82 -6.00
CA GLY A 90 -12.65 -3.92 -4.64
C GLY A 90 -11.75 -4.68 -3.66
N TRP A 91 -10.44 -4.69 -3.89
CA TRP A 91 -9.47 -5.32 -3.00
C TRP A 91 -9.59 -4.80 -1.56
N GLY A 92 -9.95 -5.69 -0.65
CA GLY A 92 -9.94 -5.47 0.79
C GLY A 92 -8.67 -6.05 1.42
N LEU A 93 -8.27 -5.47 2.55
CA LEU A 93 -7.18 -6.01 3.36
C LEU A 93 -7.56 -7.41 3.86
N ASP A 94 -6.71 -8.40 3.58
CA ASP A 94 -6.87 -9.74 4.14
C ASP A 94 -6.75 -9.68 5.67
N ARG A 95 -7.84 -9.96 6.37
CA ARG A 95 -7.91 -9.86 7.85
C ARG A 95 -6.98 -10.83 8.56
N ILE A 96 -6.67 -11.97 7.95
CA ILE A 96 -5.75 -12.96 8.53
C ILE A 96 -4.31 -12.45 8.37
N ALA A 97 -3.94 -11.99 7.17
CA ALA A 97 -2.62 -11.41 6.93
C ALA A 97 -2.39 -10.14 7.76
N ALA A 98 -3.43 -9.32 7.96
CA ALA A 98 -3.35 -8.12 8.78
C ALA A 98 -3.06 -8.39 10.27
N LYS A 99 -3.45 -9.57 10.78
CA LYS A 99 -3.18 -9.98 12.17
C LYS A 99 -1.83 -10.69 12.33
N ALA A 100 -1.18 -11.06 11.22
CA ALA A 100 0.12 -11.71 11.28
C ALA A 100 1.22 -10.72 11.67
N PRO A 101 2.36 -11.19 12.22
CA PRO A 101 3.50 -10.31 12.50
C PRO A 101 3.89 -9.50 11.25
N LYS A 102 4.12 -8.20 11.40
CA LYS A 102 4.39 -7.24 10.30
C LYS A 102 5.39 -7.78 9.28
N ARG A 103 6.48 -8.39 9.75
CA ARG A 103 7.51 -9.03 8.93
C ARG A 103 6.94 -10.12 8.01
N VAL A 104 6.13 -11.04 8.55
CA VAL A 104 5.52 -12.14 7.79
C VAL A 104 4.47 -11.60 6.82
N ALA A 105 3.61 -10.69 7.28
CA ALA A 105 2.60 -10.06 6.44
C ALA A 105 3.22 -9.30 5.25
N SER A 106 4.28 -8.53 5.51
CA SER A 106 5.02 -7.80 4.48
C SER A 106 5.58 -8.74 3.42
N ARG A 107 6.28 -9.81 3.82
CA ARG A 107 6.85 -10.77 2.88
C ARG A 107 5.76 -11.54 2.11
N TYR A 108 4.64 -11.86 2.76
CA TYR A 108 3.46 -12.41 2.10
C TYR A 108 2.94 -11.49 0.98
N TYR A 109 2.72 -10.20 1.26
CA TYR A 109 2.23 -9.26 0.25
C TYR A 109 3.24 -9.00 -0.87
N GLN A 110 4.52 -9.02 -0.55
CA GLN A 110 5.56 -8.88 -1.56
C GLN A 110 5.62 -10.11 -2.49
N LEU A 111 5.46 -11.33 -1.97
CA LEU A 111 5.35 -12.53 -2.80
C LEU A 111 4.08 -12.47 -3.65
N LYS A 112 2.94 -12.12 -3.03
CA LYS A 112 1.65 -11.95 -3.69
C LYS A 112 1.69 -10.96 -4.83
N THR A 113 2.40 -9.84 -4.69
CA THR A 113 2.49 -8.80 -5.73
C THR A 113 3.66 -8.99 -6.71
N GLY A 114 4.53 -9.98 -6.49
CA GLY A 114 5.72 -10.21 -7.30
C GLY A 114 6.86 -9.18 -7.10
N HIS A 115 6.94 -8.59 -5.90
CA HIS A 115 8.00 -7.66 -5.46
C HIS A 115 8.79 -8.17 -4.26
N ALA A 116 8.70 -9.47 -3.95
CA ALA A 116 9.55 -10.07 -2.92
C ALA A 116 11.03 -9.94 -3.33
N PRO A 117 11.95 -9.68 -2.38
CA PRO A 117 13.39 -9.63 -2.64
C PRO A 117 13.97 -11.04 -2.85
N ILE A 118 13.47 -11.72 -3.87
CA ILE A 118 13.90 -13.03 -4.37
C ILE A 118 14.75 -12.83 -5.62
N GLY A 119 15.55 -13.81 -6.00
CA GLY A 119 16.56 -13.69 -7.06
C GLY A 119 16.05 -13.04 -8.34
N THR A 120 14.92 -13.50 -8.89
CA THR A 120 14.37 -12.93 -10.13
C THR A 120 13.96 -11.45 -10.02
N TYR A 121 13.39 -11.04 -8.89
CA TYR A 121 13.05 -9.64 -8.63
C TYR A 121 14.29 -8.78 -8.43
N LEU A 122 15.22 -9.24 -7.60
CA LEU A 122 16.47 -8.52 -7.30
C LEU A 122 17.32 -8.31 -8.54
N HIS A 123 17.40 -9.32 -9.42
CA HIS A 123 18.06 -9.20 -10.71
C HIS A 123 17.34 -8.21 -11.63
N ARG A 124 16.00 -8.24 -11.69
CA ARG A 124 15.21 -7.31 -12.51
C ARG A 124 15.43 -5.84 -12.11
N ILE A 125 15.62 -5.56 -10.82
CA ILE A 125 15.90 -4.21 -10.32
C ILE A 125 17.41 -3.89 -10.25
N LYS A 126 18.27 -4.76 -10.79
CA LYS A 126 19.74 -4.62 -10.79
C LYS A 126 20.37 -4.54 -9.38
N ALA A 127 19.71 -5.09 -8.37
CA ALA A 127 20.22 -5.19 -6.99
C ALA A 127 20.99 -6.52 -6.73
N ARG A 128 21.05 -7.40 -7.73
CA ARG A 128 21.86 -8.63 -7.74
C ARG A 128 22.22 -8.98 -9.19
N ASP A 129 23.41 -9.51 -9.40
CA ASP A 129 23.92 -9.86 -10.74
C ASP A 129 23.32 -11.14 -11.34
N SER A 130 22.78 -12.04 -10.51
CA SER A 130 22.15 -13.29 -10.96
C SER A 130 20.75 -13.50 -10.35
N PRO A 131 19.79 -14.04 -11.14
CA PRO A 131 18.46 -14.41 -10.65
C PRO A 131 18.41 -15.73 -9.86
N GLU A 132 19.55 -16.38 -9.64
CA GLU A 132 19.65 -17.71 -9.01
C GLU A 132 19.12 -17.79 -7.58
N CYS A 133 18.62 -18.97 -7.25
CA CYS A 133 18.17 -19.33 -5.92
C CYS A 133 19.34 -19.69 -5.02
N ARG A 134 19.62 -18.84 -4.01
CA ARG A 134 20.69 -19.11 -3.03
C ARG A 134 20.47 -20.35 -2.17
N ALA A 135 19.22 -20.82 -2.06
CA ALA A 135 18.89 -21.98 -1.22
C ALA A 135 19.15 -23.32 -1.91
N CYS A 136 19.13 -23.39 -3.25
CA CYS A 136 19.28 -24.65 -3.97
C CYS A 136 20.02 -24.59 -5.31
N GLY A 137 20.52 -23.41 -5.71
CA GLY A 137 21.28 -23.23 -6.95
C GLY A 137 20.45 -23.24 -8.23
N GLU A 138 19.11 -23.20 -8.15
CA GLU A 138 18.27 -23.14 -9.35
C GLU A 138 18.51 -21.82 -10.11
N LEU A 139 18.51 -21.88 -11.45
CA LEU A 139 18.87 -20.74 -12.31
C LEU A 139 17.98 -19.51 -12.08
N ARG A 140 16.72 -19.71 -11.68
CA ARG A 140 15.75 -18.63 -11.49
C ARG A 140 14.94 -18.84 -10.21
N GLU A 141 15.17 -17.99 -9.22
CA GLU A 141 14.34 -17.95 -8.01
C GLU A 141 13.02 -17.20 -8.28
N THR A 142 12.01 -17.92 -8.77
CA THR A 142 10.63 -17.43 -8.96
C THR A 142 9.77 -17.71 -7.73
N VAL A 143 8.58 -17.10 -7.66
CA VAL A 143 7.59 -17.40 -6.60
C VAL A 143 7.12 -18.85 -6.69
N SER A 144 6.82 -19.34 -7.90
CA SER A 144 6.47 -20.75 -8.15
C SER A 144 7.59 -21.69 -7.68
N HIS A 145 8.84 -21.40 -8.02
CA HIS A 145 9.99 -22.18 -7.56
C HIS A 145 10.03 -22.25 -6.02
N ILE A 146 9.90 -21.12 -5.34
CA ILE A 146 9.93 -21.06 -3.87
C ILE A 146 8.81 -21.90 -3.23
N LEU A 147 7.59 -21.83 -3.76
CA LEU A 147 6.43 -22.50 -3.19
C LEU A 147 6.37 -24.00 -3.55
N PHE A 148 6.81 -24.40 -4.74
CA PHE A 148 6.48 -25.72 -5.30
C PHE A 148 7.67 -26.57 -5.74
N GLU A 149 8.89 -26.02 -5.83
CA GLU A 149 10.02 -26.76 -6.44
C GLU A 149 11.28 -26.75 -5.57
N CYS A 150 11.52 -25.66 -4.85
CA CYS A 150 12.78 -25.38 -4.18
C CYS A 150 13.21 -26.49 -3.20
N ARG A 151 14.32 -27.16 -3.53
CA ARG A 151 14.86 -28.27 -2.73
C ARG A 151 15.40 -27.79 -1.38
N GLY A 152 15.92 -26.58 -1.32
CA GLY A 152 16.40 -25.94 -0.07
C GLY A 152 15.27 -25.53 0.88
N ARG A 153 14.00 -25.60 0.45
CA ARG A 153 12.82 -25.20 1.23
C ARG A 153 11.81 -26.34 1.41
N ARG A 154 12.26 -27.60 1.35
CA ARG A 154 11.40 -28.79 1.51
C ARG A 154 10.57 -28.79 2.81
N GLY A 155 11.19 -28.47 3.95
CA GLY A 155 10.51 -28.41 5.25
C GLY A 155 9.35 -27.39 5.26
N PRO A 156 9.62 -26.10 4.98
CA PRO A 156 8.61 -25.07 4.82
C PRO A 156 7.51 -25.44 3.83
N ARG A 157 7.86 -26.01 2.67
CA ARG A 157 6.89 -26.49 1.70
C ARG A 157 5.97 -27.57 2.28
N ARG A 158 6.49 -28.51 3.06
CA ARG A 158 5.64 -29.52 3.73
C ARG A 158 4.59 -28.89 4.64
N ILE A 159 4.95 -27.81 5.35
CA ILE A 159 4.02 -27.02 6.17
C ILE A 159 2.94 -26.39 5.28
N LEU A 160 3.33 -25.81 4.15
CA LEU A 160 2.38 -25.25 3.17
C LEU A 160 1.37 -26.30 2.70
N TYR A 161 1.84 -27.43 2.17
CA TYR A 161 0.96 -28.47 1.62
C TYR A 161 0.03 -29.05 2.69
N LYS A 162 0.52 -29.26 3.92
CA LYS A 162 -0.31 -29.69 5.05
C LYS A 162 -1.39 -28.65 5.36
N GLY A 163 -1.01 -27.38 5.50
CA GLY A 163 -1.96 -26.31 5.80
C GLY A 163 -3.01 -26.10 4.70
N LEU A 164 -2.66 -26.30 3.43
CA LEU A 164 -3.61 -26.26 2.31
C LEU A 164 -4.61 -27.42 2.39
N ALA A 165 -4.12 -28.64 2.68
CA ALA A 165 -4.97 -29.81 2.85
C ALA A 165 -5.93 -29.65 4.05
N ASP A 166 -5.42 -29.20 5.20
CA ASP A 166 -6.22 -28.95 6.42
C ASP A 166 -7.29 -27.87 6.18
N ALA A 167 -7.02 -26.88 5.32
CA ALA A 167 -7.96 -25.83 4.94
C ALA A 167 -8.94 -26.23 3.81
N GLY A 168 -8.84 -27.46 3.28
CA GLY A 168 -9.65 -27.93 2.15
C GLY A 168 -9.37 -27.19 0.84
N VAL A 169 -8.17 -26.64 0.67
CA VAL A 169 -7.75 -25.95 -0.56
C VAL A 169 -7.11 -26.95 -1.51
N PRO A 170 -7.58 -27.06 -2.77
CA PRO A 170 -6.99 -27.96 -3.76
C PRO A 170 -5.50 -27.67 -3.98
N LEU A 171 -4.68 -28.72 -3.86
CA LEU A 171 -3.24 -28.64 -4.06
C LEU A 171 -2.91 -28.29 -5.52
N PRO A 172 -1.84 -27.51 -5.75
CA PRO A 172 -1.34 -27.25 -7.09
C PRO A 172 -1.07 -28.52 -7.86
N THR A 173 -1.59 -28.60 -9.09
CA THR A 173 -1.25 -29.67 -10.04
C THR A 173 -0.24 -29.17 -11.07
N ALA A 174 0.53 -30.09 -11.67
CA ALA A 174 1.52 -29.77 -12.69
C ALA A 174 0.89 -29.22 -14.00
N ALA A 175 -0.42 -29.36 -14.17
CA ALA A 175 -1.16 -28.85 -15.33
C ALA A 175 -1.66 -27.40 -15.14
N GLU A 176 -1.52 -26.81 -13.95
CA GLU A 176 -1.88 -25.42 -13.70
C GLU A 176 -0.76 -24.47 -14.17
N ASP A 177 -1.10 -23.50 -15.02
CA ASP A 177 -0.13 -22.52 -15.55
C ASP A 177 0.42 -21.55 -14.48
N ALA A 178 -0.40 -21.19 -13.47
CA ALA A 178 -0.03 -20.20 -12.44
C ALA A 178 -0.69 -20.50 -11.08
N PRO A 179 -0.39 -21.66 -10.46
CA PRO A 179 -1.00 -22.06 -9.19
C PRO A 179 -0.78 -21.07 -8.05
N GLU A 180 0.35 -20.34 -8.04
CA GLU A 180 0.62 -19.31 -7.05
C GLU A 180 -0.42 -18.17 -7.08
N ALA A 181 -0.91 -17.77 -8.25
CA ALA A 181 -1.88 -16.69 -8.39
C ALA A 181 -3.22 -17.05 -7.77
N ARG A 182 -3.66 -18.30 -8.00
CA ARG A 182 -4.86 -18.88 -7.40
C ARG A 182 -4.72 -18.95 -5.89
N LEU A 183 -3.62 -19.50 -5.38
CA LEU A 183 -3.40 -19.62 -3.94
C LEU A 183 -3.34 -18.25 -3.25
N PHE A 184 -2.70 -17.24 -3.83
CA PHE A 184 -2.71 -15.89 -3.26
C PHE A 184 -4.07 -15.19 -3.34
N SER A 185 -4.97 -15.65 -4.20
CA SER A 185 -6.34 -15.13 -4.32
C SER A 185 -7.35 -15.86 -3.42
N GLU A 186 -7.03 -17.08 -2.99
CA GLU A 186 -7.88 -17.92 -2.14
C GLU A 186 -7.71 -17.55 -0.65
N PRO A 187 -8.72 -16.95 0.01
CA PRO A 187 -8.60 -16.54 1.42
C PRO A 187 -8.32 -17.70 2.37
N LYS A 188 -8.81 -18.92 2.06
CA LYS A 188 -8.55 -20.10 2.89
C LYS A 188 -7.07 -20.51 2.87
N ALA A 189 -6.34 -20.16 1.81
CA ALA A 189 -4.91 -20.47 1.69
C ALA A 189 -4.02 -19.50 2.50
N THR A 190 -4.53 -18.34 2.91
CA THR A 190 -3.73 -17.29 3.55
C THR A 190 -2.99 -17.79 4.80
N THR A 191 -3.65 -18.54 5.68
CA THR A 191 -3.01 -19.09 6.89
C THR A 191 -1.82 -20.00 6.54
N ALA A 192 -1.99 -20.92 5.58
CA ALA A 192 -0.94 -21.83 5.15
C ALA A 192 0.23 -21.09 4.49
N LEU A 193 -0.07 -20.07 3.67
CA LEU A 193 0.95 -19.21 3.05
C LEU A 193 1.73 -18.40 4.09
N LEU A 194 1.08 -17.87 5.13
CA LEU A 194 1.76 -17.15 6.20
C LEU A 194 2.68 -18.07 7.02
N GLN A 195 2.23 -19.30 7.33
CA GLN A 195 3.05 -20.32 8.01
C GLN A 195 4.26 -20.74 7.16
N PHE A 196 4.05 -20.88 5.84
CA PHE A 196 5.14 -21.09 4.90
C PHE A 196 6.14 -19.93 4.96
N VAL A 197 5.69 -18.68 4.81
CA VAL A 197 6.58 -17.50 4.82
C VAL A 197 7.36 -17.40 6.13
N ALA A 198 6.71 -17.67 7.27
CA ALA A 198 7.35 -17.65 8.58
C ALA A 198 8.48 -18.70 8.69
N SER A 199 8.33 -19.86 8.05
CA SER A 199 9.29 -20.97 8.09
C SER A 199 10.32 -20.98 6.95
N ALA A 200 10.01 -20.38 5.79
CA ALA A 200 10.79 -20.49 4.55
C ALA A 200 12.11 -19.71 4.52
N ASN A 201 12.51 -19.12 5.64
CA ASN A 201 13.67 -18.25 5.80
C ASN A 201 13.81 -17.24 4.63
N LEU A 202 12.70 -16.66 4.18
CA LEU A 202 12.64 -15.71 3.06
C LEU A 202 13.05 -14.30 3.47
N PHE A 203 13.77 -14.18 4.58
CA PHE A 203 14.21 -12.93 5.13
C PHE A 203 15.73 -12.97 5.09
N ARG A 204 16.36 -11.93 4.55
CA ARG A 204 17.79 -11.70 4.79
C ARG A 204 17.99 -11.61 6.30
N ASP A 205 19.19 -11.94 6.77
CA ASP A 205 19.62 -12.06 8.17
C ASP A 205 18.74 -11.36 9.20
N LYS A 206 18.48 -12.03 10.33
CA LYS A 206 17.62 -11.51 11.40
C LYS A 206 17.90 -10.03 11.74
N GLU A 207 19.17 -9.62 11.73
CA GLU A 207 19.61 -8.23 11.91
C GLU A 207 19.19 -7.28 10.78
N GLN A 208 19.34 -7.67 9.52
CA GLN A 208 18.95 -6.81 8.40
C GLN A 208 17.43 -6.72 8.25
N ALA A 209 16.70 -7.79 8.59
CA ALA A 209 15.24 -7.77 8.67
C ALA A 209 14.73 -6.92 9.85
N ALA A 210 15.46 -6.87 10.97
CA ALA A 210 15.16 -5.96 12.07
C ALA A 210 15.40 -4.51 11.66
N ARG A 211 16.54 -4.22 11.02
CA ARG A 211 16.85 -2.89 10.46
C ARG A 211 15.85 -2.44 9.38
N GLU A 212 15.44 -3.32 8.47
CA GLU A 212 14.41 -3.01 7.47
C GLU A 212 13.03 -2.74 8.10
N ALA A 213 12.70 -3.41 9.21
CA ALA A 213 11.48 -3.14 9.96
C ALA A 213 11.56 -1.79 10.68
N GLU A 214 12.69 -1.47 11.31
CA GLU A 214 12.98 -0.19 11.96
C GLU A 214 13.00 0.98 10.96
N LEU A 215 13.69 0.83 9.83
CA LEU A 215 13.70 1.81 8.73
C LEU A 215 12.30 2.02 8.12
N GLY A 216 11.49 0.96 8.05
CA GLY A 216 10.11 1.06 7.59
C GLY A 216 9.15 1.72 8.59
N ASP A 217 9.54 1.83 9.87
CA ASP A 217 8.82 2.57 10.91
C ASP A 217 9.35 4.01 11.09
N HIS A 218 10.57 4.27 10.62
CA HIS A 218 11.14 5.61 10.52
C HIS A 218 10.60 6.34 9.28
N TRP A 219 9.45 6.99 9.41
CA TRP A 219 8.82 7.79 8.36
C TRP A 219 9.59 9.07 7.96
N GLY A 220 10.85 9.22 8.38
CA GLY A 220 11.70 10.35 7.99
C GLY A 220 11.19 11.73 8.45
N TRP A 221 10.31 11.77 9.46
CA TRP A 221 9.76 13.02 9.99
C TRP A 221 10.83 13.99 10.49
N GLU A 222 11.97 13.48 10.95
CA GLU A 222 13.12 14.29 11.37
C GLU A 222 13.75 15.05 10.19
N ALA A 223 13.88 14.41 9.02
CA ALA A 223 14.39 15.06 7.81
C ALA A 223 13.44 16.13 7.24
N LEU A 224 12.15 16.10 7.61
CA LEU A 224 11.18 17.13 7.27
C LEU A 224 11.23 18.33 8.23
N ARG A 225 11.68 18.14 9.49
CA ARG A 225 11.91 19.25 10.43
C ARG A 225 13.14 20.07 10.04
N ASP A 226 14.22 19.40 9.60
CA ASP A 226 15.42 20.10 9.15
C ASP A 226 15.14 21.01 7.93
N TRP A 227 14.16 20.65 7.09
CA TRP A 227 13.69 21.50 5.98
C TRP A 227 12.88 22.73 6.42
N GLU A 228 12.22 22.69 7.58
CA GLU A 228 11.55 23.86 8.16
C GLU A 228 12.55 24.79 8.86
N ASP A 229 13.68 24.26 9.36
CA ASP A 229 14.71 25.04 10.05
C ASP A 229 15.76 25.65 9.10
N THR A 230 16.04 25.05 7.93
CA THR A 230 16.98 25.61 6.95
C THR A 230 16.33 26.59 5.97
N GLY A 231 15.42 27.44 6.44
CA GLY A 231 14.75 28.46 5.63
C GLY A 231 15.71 29.18 4.66
N VAL A 232 15.69 28.77 3.40
CA VAL A 232 16.23 29.55 2.30
C VAL A 232 15.10 30.48 1.89
N GLY A 233 15.12 31.66 2.52
CA GLY A 233 14.40 32.85 2.05
C GLY A 233 14.98 33.39 0.75
#